data_AF-A0A7C2BR06-F1
#
_entry.id   AF-A0A7C2BR06-F1
#
_cell.length_a   1.000
_cell.length_b   1.000
_cell.length_c   1.000
_cell.angle_alpha   90.00
_cell.angle_beta   90.00
_cell.angle_gamma   90.00
#
_symmetry.space_group_name_H-M   'P 1'
#
loop_
_entity.id
_entity.type
_entity.pdbx_description
1 polymer ?
#
loop_
_entity_poly.entity_id
_entity_poly.type
_entity_poly.pdbx_seq_one_letter_code
_entity_poly.pdbx_strand_id
1 'polypeptide(L)'
;MKKRQEKQDVGMDMNEMWEMMGGGMMGGPGGFGLPSASRLTERGKDDAAGFIVIMEGYCPYKNVTELMDPAGVGNDKNRWGFVTRLGNLSKRGFEIYEKEKTAHFQLKIKPLDLMDKDMPVGMGDSETVERVPQGDNRYFSSSSNYYNAGNRTRIETEKVLLDPMTGEEMSRVFDIITQGEIDNDPRLADKDLGMKKLDDYDKEKFIERDYWFRLSAKIKWAGAPLNQTKSDQSATPVKTSKKSKRSSASRSKEN
;
A
#
# COMPACT_ATOMS: atom_id res chain seq x y z
N MET A 1 32.73 39.13 -53.56
CA MET A 1 32.14 39.78 -52.37
C MET A 1 30.98 38.94 -51.87
N LYS A 2 31.18 38.11 -50.84
CA LYS A 2 30.14 37.29 -50.20
C LYS A 2 29.91 37.83 -48.79
N LYS A 3 28.69 38.28 -48.49
CA LYS A 3 28.28 38.78 -47.17
C LYS A 3 28.12 37.59 -46.20
N ARG A 4 28.88 37.63 -45.11
CA ARG A 4 28.67 36.81 -43.90
C ARG A 4 27.41 37.32 -43.20
N GLN A 5 26.50 36.41 -42.84
CA GLN A 5 25.47 36.65 -41.83
C GLN A 5 25.95 36.05 -40.52
N GLU A 6 26.03 36.94 -39.54
CA GLU A 6 26.30 36.75 -38.12
C GLU A 6 24.96 36.46 -37.45
N LYS A 7 24.82 35.32 -36.78
CA LYS A 7 23.70 35.07 -35.86
C LYS A 7 24.28 35.04 -34.46
N GLN A 8 23.82 36.00 -33.67
CA GLN A 8 24.12 36.16 -32.26
C GLN A 8 23.35 35.12 -31.45
N ASP A 9 24.09 34.40 -30.61
CA ASP A 9 23.57 33.63 -29.48
C ASP A 9 23.05 34.60 -28.42
N VAL A 10 21.78 34.44 -28.05
CA VAL A 10 21.24 34.94 -26.78
C VAL A 10 20.79 33.70 -26.02
N GLY A 11 21.70 33.15 -25.22
CA GLY A 11 21.38 32.14 -24.23
C GLY A 11 20.53 32.77 -23.14
N MET A 12 19.29 32.33 -23.01
CA MET A 12 18.53 32.48 -21.78
C MET A 12 18.67 31.18 -20.99
N ASP A 13 19.29 31.28 -19.83
CA ASP A 13 19.49 30.22 -18.85
C ASP A 13 18.12 29.72 -18.34
N MET A 14 17.84 28.43 -18.51
CA MET A 14 16.58 27.81 -18.05
C MET A 14 16.53 27.60 -16.53
N ASN A 15 17.63 27.80 -15.79
CA ASN A 15 17.62 27.65 -14.34
C ASN A 15 17.01 28.84 -13.59
N GLU A 16 16.84 30.01 -14.21
CA GLU A 16 16.17 31.17 -13.57
C GLU A 16 14.66 31.24 -13.84
N MET A 17 14.10 30.36 -14.67
CA MET A 17 12.66 30.37 -14.99
C MET A 17 11.79 29.60 -13.96
N TRP A 18 12.41 28.87 -13.02
CA TRP A 18 11.70 28.08 -12.00
C TRP A 18 11.40 28.85 -10.69
N GLU A 19 12.07 29.97 -10.42
CA GLU A 19 11.88 30.74 -9.18
C GLU A 19 10.85 31.88 -9.27
N MET A 20 10.29 32.17 -10.46
CA MET A 20 9.31 33.27 -10.65
C MET A 20 7.84 32.83 -10.81
N MET A 21 7.50 31.57 -10.57
CA MET A 21 6.11 31.08 -10.54
C MET A 21 5.67 30.65 -9.13
N GLY A 22 6.30 31.20 -8.09
CA GLY A 22 5.74 31.26 -6.75
C GLY A 22 4.78 32.44 -6.62
N GLY A 23 3.47 32.20 -6.63
CA GLY A 23 2.53 33.32 -6.47
C GLY A 23 1.04 33.02 -6.52
N GLY A 24 0.57 32.15 -5.62
CA GLY A 24 -0.77 32.29 -5.05
C GLY A 24 -1.91 31.56 -5.77
N MET A 25 -2.49 30.58 -5.09
CA MET A 25 -3.94 30.49 -4.92
C MET A 25 -4.32 29.36 -3.95
N MET A 26 -5.08 29.74 -2.93
CA MET A 26 -6.23 29.03 -2.37
C MET A 26 -6.08 27.59 -1.86
N GLY A 27 -6.22 27.47 -0.53
CA GLY A 27 -7.44 26.88 0.02
C GLY A 27 -7.44 25.38 0.30
N GLY A 28 -7.32 25.04 1.58
CA GLY A 28 -7.92 23.82 2.13
C GLY A 28 -7.00 23.07 3.10
N PRO A 29 -7.37 22.93 4.39
CA PRO A 29 -6.79 21.91 5.24
C PRO A 29 -7.28 20.53 4.77
N GLY A 30 -6.65 20.01 3.73
CA GLY A 30 -6.80 18.64 3.27
C GLY A 30 -6.05 17.73 4.22
N GLY A 31 -6.76 17.26 5.25
CA GLY A 31 -6.24 16.30 6.20
C GLY A 31 -5.63 15.08 5.50
N PHE A 32 -4.54 14.59 6.06
CA PHE A 32 -3.96 13.28 5.79
C PHE A 32 -5.05 12.20 5.98
N GLY A 33 -5.74 11.90 4.87
CA GLY A 33 -6.65 10.78 4.78
C GLY A 33 -5.82 9.51 4.73
N LEU A 34 -5.68 8.86 5.89
CA LEU A 34 -5.45 7.42 5.96
C LEU A 34 -6.32 6.72 4.90
N PRO A 35 -5.80 5.72 4.16
CA PRO A 35 -6.61 4.98 3.21
C PRO A 35 -7.85 4.46 3.93
N SER A 36 -8.98 5.01 3.49
CA SER A 36 -10.29 4.83 4.08
C SER A 36 -10.63 3.35 4.15
N ALA A 37 -10.71 2.81 5.37
CA ALA A 37 -11.33 1.53 5.68
C ALA A 37 -12.86 1.51 5.41
N SER A 38 -13.39 2.43 4.59
CA SER A 38 -14.83 2.69 4.43
C SER A 38 -15.48 1.95 3.26
N ARG A 39 -15.14 0.67 3.04
CA ARG A 39 -15.94 -0.20 2.15
C ARG A 39 -16.27 -1.55 2.77
N LEU A 40 -16.49 -1.58 4.08
CA LEU A 40 -17.08 -2.72 4.81
C LEU A 40 -18.37 -2.33 5.54
N THR A 41 -19.18 -1.45 4.96
CA THR A 41 -20.48 -1.04 5.50
C THR A 41 -21.64 -1.62 4.69
N GLU A 42 -21.71 -2.95 4.59
CA GLU A 42 -23.00 -3.61 4.45
C GLU A 42 -23.45 -4.00 5.87
N ARG A 43 -24.39 -3.23 6.45
CA ARG A 43 -25.12 -3.64 7.65
C ARG A 43 -26.12 -4.71 7.24
N GLY A 44 -25.68 -5.97 7.29
CA GLY A 44 -26.57 -7.11 7.24
C GLY A 44 -27.48 -7.10 8.48
N LYS A 45 -28.64 -7.76 8.39
CA LYS A 45 -29.62 -7.88 9.47
C LYS A 45 -29.11 -8.55 10.75
N ASP A 46 -27.88 -9.10 10.73
CA ASP A 46 -27.18 -9.71 11.86
C ASP A 46 -25.90 -8.93 12.19
N ASP A 47 -26.00 -7.66 12.57
CA ASP A 47 -24.88 -6.88 13.14
C ASP A 47 -24.54 -7.40 14.56
N ALA A 48 -24.16 -8.67 14.64
CA ALA A 48 -23.55 -9.24 15.83
C ALA A 48 -22.30 -8.42 16.17
N ALA A 49 -22.20 -8.00 17.42
CA ALA A 49 -21.08 -7.23 17.90
C ALA A 49 -19.76 -7.99 17.64
N GLY A 50 -18.72 -7.26 17.23
CA GLY A 50 -17.51 -7.87 16.70
C GLY A 50 -16.51 -6.82 16.21
N PHE A 51 -15.49 -7.26 15.48
CA PHE A 51 -14.43 -6.42 14.95
C PHE A 51 -13.89 -6.98 13.64
N ILE A 52 -13.15 -6.17 12.90
CA ILE A 52 -12.46 -6.57 11.67
C ILE A 52 -10.99 -6.72 12.00
N VAL A 53 -10.39 -7.85 11.61
CA VAL A 53 -8.96 -8.08 11.68
C VAL A 53 -8.40 -7.94 10.27
N ILE A 54 -7.38 -7.09 10.13
CA ILE A 54 -6.57 -6.98 8.91
C ILE A 54 -5.17 -7.45 9.28
N MET A 55 -4.66 -8.45 8.56
CA MET A 55 -3.30 -8.93 8.68
C MET A 55 -2.60 -8.80 7.34
N GLU A 56 -1.40 -8.26 7.40
CA GLU A 56 -0.56 -7.98 6.26
C GLU A 56 0.80 -8.62 6.52
N GLY A 57 1.38 -9.20 5.49
CA GLY A 57 2.70 -9.80 5.57
C GLY A 57 3.19 -10.21 4.20
N TYR A 58 4.38 -10.78 4.15
CA TYR A 58 4.95 -11.36 2.95
C TYR A 58 5.43 -12.79 3.21
N CYS A 59 5.56 -13.58 2.15
CA CYS A 59 6.19 -14.88 2.23
C CYS A 59 6.80 -15.32 0.89
N PRO A 60 7.82 -16.20 0.93
CA PRO A 60 8.46 -16.74 -0.27
C PRO A 60 7.63 -17.82 -0.97
N TYR A 61 6.54 -18.29 -0.34
CA TYR A 61 5.73 -19.37 -0.89
C TYR A 61 4.77 -18.84 -1.95
N LYS A 62 4.81 -19.44 -3.14
CA LYS A 62 3.85 -19.14 -4.23
C LYS A 62 2.40 -19.50 -3.86
N ASN A 63 2.21 -20.58 -3.12
CA ASN A 63 0.89 -21.11 -2.75
C ASN A 63 0.51 -20.74 -1.31
N VAL A 64 0.47 -19.44 -1.00
CA VAL A 64 0.08 -18.93 0.34
C VAL A 64 -1.31 -19.41 0.75
N THR A 65 -2.21 -19.63 -0.21
CA THR A 65 -3.57 -20.11 0.03
C THR A 65 -3.60 -21.46 0.75
N GLU A 66 -2.72 -22.39 0.40
CA GLU A 66 -2.63 -23.71 1.03
C GLU A 66 -2.07 -23.62 2.46
N LEU A 67 -1.17 -22.68 2.72
CA LEU A 67 -0.68 -22.39 4.06
C LEU A 67 -1.75 -21.73 4.94
N MET A 68 -2.56 -20.85 4.35
CA MET A 68 -3.57 -20.08 5.06
C MET A 68 -4.83 -20.89 5.35
N ASP A 69 -5.38 -21.61 4.37
CA ASP A 69 -6.61 -22.38 4.49
C ASP A 69 -6.50 -23.73 3.74
N PRO A 70 -5.72 -24.68 4.28
CA PRO A 70 -5.49 -25.97 3.63
C PRO A 70 -6.79 -26.78 3.49
N ALA A 71 -6.98 -27.38 2.32
CA ALA A 71 -8.16 -28.19 2.03
C ALA A 71 -8.11 -29.56 2.75
N GLY A 72 -9.28 -30.10 3.13
CA GLY A 72 -9.39 -31.47 3.64
C GLY A 72 -8.74 -31.72 5.01
N VAL A 73 -8.47 -30.67 5.80
CA VAL A 73 -7.80 -30.81 7.11
C VAL A 73 -8.73 -31.23 8.24
N GLY A 74 -10.04 -30.96 8.12
CA GLY A 74 -11.05 -31.40 9.08
C GLY A 74 -10.68 -31.03 10.52
N ASN A 75 -10.65 -32.03 11.41
CA ASN A 75 -10.31 -31.86 12.83
C ASN A 75 -8.81 -32.01 13.15
N ASP A 76 -7.96 -32.21 12.13
CA ASP A 76 -6.53 -32.39 12.32
C ASP A 76 -5.82 -31.04 12.53
N LYS A 77 -5.70 -30.67 13.80
CA LYS A 77 -5.11 -29.39 14.23
C LYS A 77 -3.67 -29.18 13.76
N ASN A 78 -2.92 -30.25 13.54
CA ASN A 78 -1.52 -30.14 13.13
C ASN A 78 -1.41 -29.69 11.67
N ARG A 79 -2.43 -29.98 10.86
CA ARG A 79 -2.52 -29.54 9.47
C ARG A 79 -3.31 -28.24 9.30
N TRP A 80 -3.83 -27.65 10.37
CA TRP A 80 -4.56 -26.39 10.26
C TRP A 80 -3.64 -25.24 9.90
N GLY A 81 -3.99 -24.59 8.78
CA GLY A 81 -3.50 -23.27 8.43
C GLY A 81 -4.07 -22.19 9.33
N PHE A 82 -3.65 -20.95 9.07
CA PHE A 82 -3.99 -19.80 9.89
C PHE A 82 -5.51 -19.50 9.91
N VAL A 83 -6.17 -19.48 8.73
CA VAL A 83 -7.61 -19.23 8.60
C VAL A 83 -8.43 -20.34 9.23
N THR A 84 -8.01 -21.60 9.05
CA THR A 84 -8.68 -22.73 9.66
C THR A 84 -8.61 -22.65 11.19
N ARG A 85 -7.47 -22.20 11.75
CA ARG A 85 -7.34 -21.93 13.20
C ARG A 85 -8.30 -20.82 13.66
N LEU A 86 -8.41 -19.73 12.89
CA LEU A 86 -9.36 -18.65 13.18
C LEU A 86 -10.81 -19.14 13.18
N GLY A 87 -11.19 -19.98 12.23
CA GLY A 87 -12.55 -20.56 12.15
C GLY A 87 -12.90 -21.44 13.34
N ASN A 88 -11.89 -21.99 14.02
CA ASN A 88 -12.04 -22.86 15.19
C ASN A 88 -11.89 -22.12 16.54
N LEU A 89 -11.96 -20.79 16.55
CA LEU A 89 -11.90 -19.98 17.77
C LEU A 89 -13.20 -19.99 18.61
N SER A 90 -14.24 -20.69 18.17
CA SER A 90 -15.57 -20.72 18.80
C SER A 90 -15.55 -21.02 20.31
N LYS A 91 -14.60 -21.83 20.76
CA LYS A 91 -14.39 -22.14 22.20
C LYS A 91 -14.06 -20.92 23.07
N ARG A 92 -13.70 -19.79 22.46
CA ARG A 92 -13.37 -18.53 23.14
C ARG A 92 -14.41 -17.43 22.90
N GLY A 93 -15.57 -17.76 22.31
CA GLY A 93 -16.63 -16.79 22.02
C GLY A 93 -16.36 -15.91 20.80
N PHE A 94 -15.41 -16.30 19.93
CA PHE A 94 -15.12 -15.64 18.66
C PHE A 94 -15.45 -16.55 17.49
N GLU A 95 -16.05 -15.99 16.44
CA GLU A 95 -16.45 -16.74 15.24
C GLU A 95 -16.21 -15.87 14.00
N ILE A 96 -15.73 -16.47 12.90
CA ILE A 96 -15.63 -15.75 11.62
C ILE A 96 -17.04 -15.47 11.10
N TYR A 97 -17.34 -14.21 10.82
CA TYR A 97 -18.61 -13.79 10.26
C TYR A 97 -18.69 -14.21 8.79
N GLU A 98 -19.56 -15.17 8.47
CA GLU A 98 -19.90 -15.56 7.10
C GLU A 98 -18.67 -15.77 6.20
N LYS A 99 -17.80 -16.74 6.55
CA LYS A 99 -16.53 -17.03 5.85
C LYS A 99 -16.67 -17.15 4.32
N GLU A 100 -17.82 -17.62 3.84
CA GLU A 100 -18.10 -17.82 2.41
C GLU A 100 -18.34 -16.50 1.65
N LYS A 101 -18.66 -15.39 2.36
CA LYS A 101 -18.89 -14.09 1.73
C LYS A 101 -17.58 -13.31 1.65
N THR A 102 -17.17 -13.00 0.42
CA THR A 102 -15.97 -12.21 0.13
C THR A 102 -16.00 -10.80 0.72
N ALA A 103 -17.20 -10.28 1.01
CA ALA A 103 -17.40 -9.01 1.70
C ALA A 103 -16.97 -9.04 3.19
N HIS A 104 -16.87 -10.23 3.80
CA HIS A 104 -16.51 -10.38 5.22
C HIS A 104 -15.21 -11.14 5.43
N PHE A 105 -14.78 -11.87 4.40
CA PHE A 105 -13.52 -12.59 4.38
C PHE A 105 -12.84 -12.39 3.01
N GLN A 106 -11.71 -11.70 3.01
CA GLN A 106 -10.94 -11.44 1.78
C GLN A 106 -9.46 -11.74 2.02
N LEU A 107 -8.91 -12.66 1.22
CA LEU A 107 -7.47 -12.90 1.11
C LEU A 107 -6.99 -12.37 -0.24
N LYS A 108 -6.14 -11.34 -0.20
CA LYS A 108 -5.41 -10.84 -1.38
C LYS A 108 -3.98 -11.34 -1.30
N ILE A 109 -3.47 -11.85 -2.40
CA ILE A 109 -2.06 -12.26 -2.56
C ILE A 109 -1.59 -11.68 -3.89
N LYS A 110 -0.42 -11.03 -3.89
CA LYS A 110 0.19 -10.47 -5.09
C LYS A 110 1.72 -10.51 -4.98
N PRO A 111 2.45 -10.50 -6.11
CA PRO A 111 3.90 -10.35 -6.09
C PRO A 111 4.30 -9.07 -5.36
N LEU A 112 5.46 -9.11 -4.71
CA LEU A 112 6.02 -7.96 -4.01
C LEU A 112 6.58 -6.93 -4.98
N ASP A 113 5.72 -6.04 -5.49
CA ASP A 113 6.06 -5.08 -6.53
C ASP A 113 6.04 -3.65 -5.99
N LEU A 114 7.19 -2.96 -6.06
CA LEU A 114 7.36 -1.57 -5.64
C LEU A 114 6.45 -0.59 -6.40
N MET A 115 5.97 -0.97 -7.58
CA MET A 115 5.05 -0.18 -8.40
C MET A 115 3.58 -0.45 -8.06
N ASP A 116 3.27 -1.47 -7.25
CA ASP A 116 1.90 -1.77 -6.83
C ASP A 116 1.43 -0.82 -5.73
N LYS A 117 0.41 0.00 -6.07
CA LYS A 117 -0.22 0.95 -5.14
C LYS A 117 -1.00 0.27 -4.01
N ASP A 118 -1.40 -0.98 -4.20
CA ASP A 118 -2.12 -1.74 -3.18
C ASP A 118 -1.18 -2.41 -2.16
N MET A 119 0.12 -2.45 -2.45
CA MET A 119 1.11 -3.05 -1.56
C MET A 119 1.12 -2.34 -0.21
N PRO A 120 1.04 -3.06 0.92
CA PRO A 120 1.11 -2.44 2.22
C PRO A 120 2.47 -1.77 2.45
N VAL A 121 2.45 -0.68 3.20
CA VAL A 121 3.67 0.06 3.59
C VAL A 121 4.44 -0.69 4.67
N GLY A 122 5.77 -0.55 4.69
CA GLY A 122 6.63 -1.19 5.69
C GLY A 122 6.98 -2.65 5.40
N MET A 123 6.79 -3.10 4.16
CA MET A 123 7.26 -4.40 3.69
C MET A 123 8.73 -4.32 3.30
N GLY A 124 9.61 -4.89 4.12
CA GLY A 124 11.05 -4.94 3.87
C GLY A 124 11.77 -3.60 3.91
N ASP A 125 13.07 -3.64 3.67
CA ASP A 125 13.93 -2.45 3.58
C ASP A 125 14.21 -2.09 2.12
N SER A 126 14.04 -0.82 1.77
CA SER A 126 14.29 -0.33 0.41
C SER A 126 15.77 -0.06 0.18
N GLU A 127 16.34 -0.72 -0.83
CA GLU A 127 17.73 -0.51 -1.25
C GLU A 127 17.83 -0.29 -2.75
N THR A 128 18.85 0.44 -3.21
CA THR A 128 19.17 0.56 -4.63
C THR A 128 20.33 -0.37 -4.94
N VAL A 129 20.08 -1.40 -5.73
CA VAL A 129 21.10 -2.39 -6.12
C VAL A 129 21.64 -2.04 -7.50
N GLU A 130 22.97 -2.07 -7.60
CA GLU A 130 23.68 -1.98 -8.88
C GLU A 130 23.68 -3.36 -9.54
N ARG A 131 23.09 -3.45 -10.73
CA ARG A 131 22.96 -4.69 -11.51
C ARG A 131 24.13 -4.93 -12.44
N VAL A 132 24.80 -3.85 -12.85
CA VAL A 132 25.95 -3.87 -13.75
C VAL A 132 27.04 -2.97 -13.18
N PRO A 133 28.26 -3.46 -12.93
CA PRO A 133 29.37 -2.65 -12.45
C PRO A 133 29.60 -1.43 -13.37
N GLN A 134 29.73 -0.24 -12.79
CA GLN A 134 30.03 1.02 -13.49
C GLN A 134 31.41 1.06 -14.21
N GLY A 135 32.10 -0.08 -14.32
CA GLY A 135 33.38 -0.20 -15.00
C GLY A 135 33.23 -0.11 -16.51
N ASP A 136 33.79 0.95 -17.09
CA ASP A 136 33.87 1.26 -18.52
C ASP A 136 32.58 1.77 -19.19
N ASN A 137 31.94 2.77 -18.55
CA ASN A 137 31.02 3.68 -19.24
C ASN A 137 31.74 4.70 -20.15
N ARG A 138 32.71 4.24 -20.96
CA ARG A 138 33.43 5.10 -21.94
C ARG A 138 32.78 5.13 -23.32
N TYR A 139 31.75 4.33 -23.56
CA TYR A 139 31.11 4.21 -24.88
C TYR A 139 29.62 4.56 -24.92
N PHE A 140 28.97 4.83 -23.80
CA PHE A 140 27.52 5.13 -23.78
C PHE A 140 27.26 6.49 -23.15
N SER A 141 27.30 7.50 -24.02
CA SER A 141 26.81 8.84 -23.71
C SER A 141 25.36 8.75 -23.25
N SER A 142 25.10 9.29 -22.06
CA SER A 142 23.79 9.62 -21.52
C SER A 142 22.99 10.45 -22.52
N SER A 143 22.27 9.79 -23.42
CA SER A 143 21.29 10.45 -24.29
C SER A 143 19.90 10.00 -23.90
N SER A 144 19.32 10.85 -23.06
CA SER A 144 17.90 11.03 -22.82
C SER A 144 17.08 10.93 -24.11
N ASN A 145 16.03 10.12 -24.06
CA ASN A 145 14.73 10.35 -24.71
C ASN A 145 14.75 10.78 -26.19
N TYR A 146 14.97 9.85 -27.13
CA TYR A 146 14.41 9.99 -28.49
C TYR A 146 14.02 8.63 -29.08
N TYR A 147 12.70 8.43 -29.15
CA TYR A 147 11.91 7.47 -29.90
C TYR A 147 12.63 6.53 -30.89
N ASN A 148 12.32 5.23 -30.75
CA ASN A 148 12.31 4.17 -31.77
C ASN A 148 13.66 3.61 -32.28
N ALA A 149 14.20 2.59 -31.60
CA ALA A 149 14.83 1.41 -32.21
C ALA A 149 15.12 0.30 -31.16
N GLY A 150 14.19 -0.66 -31.00
CA GLY A 150 14.39 -1.91 -30.25
C GLY A 150 14.14 -1.80 -28.73
N ASN A 151 13.08 -2.45 -28.25
CA ASN A 151 12.55 -2.44 -26.86
C ASN A 151 13.45 -3.06 -25.77
N ARG A 152 14.78 -2.93 -25.86
CA ARG A 152 15.68 -3.48 -24.84
C ARG A 152 16.31 -2.33 -24.05
N THR A 153 15.68 -1.97 -22.94
CA THR A 153 16.21 -0.98 -22.00
C THR A 153 17.26 -1.66 -21.10
N ARG A 154 18.43 -1.05 -20.93
CA ARG A 154 19.45 -1.48 -19.96
C ARG A 154 19.08 -1.02 -18.56
N ILE A 155 19.29 -1.88 -17.58
CA ILE A 155 19.12 -1.56 -16.15
C ILE A 155 20.50 -1.60 -15.49
N GLU A 156 20.98 -0.43 -15.10
CA GLU A 156 22.23 -0.30 -14.36
C GLU A 156 21.99 -0.37 -12.85
N THR A 157 20.96 0.32 -12.39
CA THR A 157 20.53 0.33 -10.99
C THR A 157 19.03 0.10 -10.91
N GLU A 158 18.61 -0.55 -9.83
CA GLU A 158 17.20 -0.86 -9.58
C GLU A 158 16.93 -0.72 -8.09
N LYS A 159 15.77 -0.14 -7.75
CA LYS A 159 15.30 -0.14 -6.37
C LYS A 159 14.65 -1.49 -6.07
N VAL A 160 15.06 -2.13 -4.98
CA VAL A 160 14.57 -3.42 -4.53
C VAL A 160 14.10 -3.37 -3.09
N LEU A 161 13.35 -4.38 -2.67
CA LEU A 161 13.05 -4.63 -1.26
C LEU A 161 13.87 -5.81 -0.78
N LEU A 162 14.49 -5.66 0.38
CA LEU A 162 15.25 -6.68 1.08
C LEU A 162 14.48 -7.17 2.32
N ASP A 163 14.57 -8.47 2.58
CA ASP A 163 14.07 -9.04 3.84
C ASP A 163 14.96 -8.56 5.00
N PRO A 164 14.39 -7.87 6.02
CA PRO A 164 15.17 -7.35 7.15
C PRO A 164 15.90 -8.42 7.97
N MET A 165 15.45 -9.67 7.90
CA MET A 165 16.03 -10.78 8.66
C MET A 165 17.18 -11.48 7.93
N THR A 166 17.09 -11.58 6.60
CA THR A 166 18.03 -12.38 5.78
C THR A 166 18.91 -11.54 4.85
N GLY A 167 18.48 -10.31 4.53
CA GLY A 167 19.10 -9.45 3.52
C GLY A 167 18.87 -9.93 2.09
N GLU A 168 18.03 -10.96 1.87
CA GLU A 168 17.70 -11.46 0.54
C GLU A 168 16.76 -10.49 -0.19
N GLU A 169 16.91 -10.37 -1.51
CA GLU A 169 15.96 -9.64 -2.35
C GLU A 169 14.60 -10.35 -2.33
N MET A 170 13.54 -9.60 -2.03
CA MET A 170 12.17 -10.11 -1.98
C MET A 170 11.26 -9.47 -3.05
N SER A 171 11.63 -8.31 -3.59
CA SER A 171 10.83 -7.64 -4.62
C SER A 171 10.84 -8.35 -5.98
N ARG A 172 9.78 -8.11 -6.75
CA ARG A 172 9.73 -8.35 -8.19
C ARG A 172 10.73 -7.43 -8.88
N VAL A 173 11.64 -8.04 -9.63
CA VAL A 173 12.71 -7.35 -10.35
C VAL A 173 12.72 -7.76 -11.81
N PHE A 174 13.33 -6.96 -12.67
CA PHE A 174 13.48 -7.34 -14.08
C PHE A 174 14.40 -8.57 -14.23
N ASP A 175 14.03 -9.50 -15.10
CA ASP A 175 14.93 -10.56 -15.54
C ASP A 175 15.89 -9.94 -16.55
N ILE A 176 17.16 -9.78 -16.16
CA ILE A 176 18.19 -9.14 -16.99
C ILE A 176 19.20 -10.16 -17.49
N ILE A 177 19.86 -9.83 -18.59
CA ILE A 177 21.00 -10.60 -19.07
C ILE A 177 22.18 -10.37 -18.13
N THR A 178 22.69 -11.46 -17.58
CA THR A 178 23.82 -11.45 -16.63
C THR A 178 25.13 -11.86 -17.31
N GLN A 179 26.27 -11.55 -16.70
CA GLN A 179 27.58 -11.95 -17.23
C GLN A 179 27.67 -13.48 -17.40
N GLY A 180 27.15 -14.24 -16.43
CA GLY A 180 27.15 -15.69 -16.52
C GLY A 180 26.32 -16.23 -17.69
N GLU A 181 25.32 -15.51 -18.17
CA GLU A 181 24.59 -15.91 -19.38
C GLU A 181 25.35 -15.58 -20.65
N ILE A 182 26.05 -14.43 -20.67
CA ILE A 182 26.95 -14.05 -21.78
C ILE A 182 28.07 -15.08 -21.94
N ASP A 183 28.66 -15.53 -20.84
CA ASP A 183 29.74 -16.51 -20.85
C ASP A 183 29.27 -17.89 -21.36
N ASN A 184 27.97 -18.20 -21.24
CA ASN A 184 27.39 -19.49 -21.62
C ASN A 184 26.67 -19.49 -22.98
N ASP A 185 26.22 -18.34 -23.49
CA ASP A 185 25.56 -18.22 -24.80
C ASP A 185 26.39 -17.36 -25.77
N PRO A 186 27.00 -17.95 -26.81
CA PRO A 186 27.83 -17.23 -27.78
C PRO A 186 27.06 -16.22 -28.65
N ARG A 187 25.72 -16.17 -28.54
CA ARG A 187 24.88 -15.17 -29.22
C ARG A 187 24.79 -13.86 -28.46
N LEU A 188 25.13 -13.88 -27.17
CA LEU A 188 25.13 -12.71 -26.30
C LEU A 188 26.54 -12.10 -26.28
N ALA A 189 26.62 -10.78 -26.13
CA ALA A 189 27.88 -10.06 -26.01
C ALA A 189 27.86 -9.12 -24.79
N ASP A 190 29.02 -8.59 -24.40
CA ASP A 190 29.16 -7.68 -23.25
C ASP A 190 28.23 -6.46 -23.31
N LYS A 191 27.89 -6.01 -24.53
CA LYS A 191 26.93 -4.91 -24.75
C LYS A 191 25.50 -5.25 -24.29
N ASP A 192 25.18 -6.54 -24.19
CA ASP A 192 23.87 -7.04 -23.78
C ASP A 192 23.76 -7.18 -22.24
N LEU A 193 24.86 -6.97 -21.50
CA LEU A 193 24.89 -7.03 -20.05
C LEU A 193 23.95 -5.99 -19.42
N GLY A 194 23.02 -6.48 -18.58
CA GLY A 194 22.00 -5.66 -17.92
C GLY A 194 20.80 -5.30 -18.79
N MET A 195 20.72 -5.82 -20.02
CA MET A 195 19.54 -5.62 -20.86
C MET A 195 18.38 -6.46 -20.34
N LYS A 196 17.18 -5.89 -20.32
CA LYS A 196 15.95 -6.63 -19.97
C LYS A 196 15.73 -7.81 -20.94
N LYS A 197 15.42 -8.97 -20.37
CA LYS A 197 14.92 -10.11 -21.15
C LYS A 197 13.48 -9.86 -21.53
N LEU A 198 13.13 -10.37 -22.71
CA LEU A 198 11.77 -10.38 -23.22
C LEU A 198 11.26 -11.83 -23.26
N ASP A 199 9.95 -12.01 -23.09
CA ASP A 199 9.28 -13.28 -23.31
C ASP A 199 9.04 -13.55 -24.81
N ASP A 200 8.41 -14.68 -25.13
CA ASP A 200 8.08 -15.08 -26.52
C ASP A 200 7.10 -14.10 -27.22
N TYR A 201 6.55 -13.13 -26.48
CA TYR A 201 5.62 -12.10 -26.94
C TYR A 201 6.24 -10.71 -26.92
N ASP A 202 7.57 -10.59 -26.83
CA ASP A 202 8.33 -9.35 -26.74
C ASP A 202 7.96 -8.47 -25.52
N LYS A 203 7.44 -9.07 -24.45
CA LYS A 203 7.14 -8.37 -23.18
C LYS A 203 8.26 -8.56 -22.19
N GLU A 204 8.47 -7.55 -21.36
CA GLU A 204 9.48 -7.57 -20.30
C GLU A 204 9.24 -8.73 -19.34
N LYS A 205 10.29 -9.52 -19.11
CA LYS A 205 10.26 -10.65 -18.20
C LYS A 205 10.72 -10.21 -16.80
N PHE A 206 10.10 -10.77 -15.77
CA PHE A 206 10.37 -10.44 -14.38
C PHE A 206 10.71 -11.69 -13.58
N ILE A 207 11.53 -11.51 -12.56
CA ILE A 207 11.80 -12.50 -11.51
C ILE A 207 10.92 -12.13 -10.32
N GLU A 208 9.94 -12.98 -10.03
CA GLU A 208 9.11 -12.88 -8.84
C GLU A 208 9.73 -13.76 -7.75
N ARG A 209 10.11 -13.14 -6.63
CA ARG A 209 10.72 -13.85 -5.49
C ARG A 209 9.67 -14.11 -4.42
N ASP A 210 9.15 -13.04 -3.83
CA ASP A 210 8.17 -13.12 -2.75
C ASP A 210 6.82 -12.54 -3.13
N TYR A 211 5.82 -12.89 -2.31
CA TYR A 211 4.45 -12.43 -2.43
C TYR A 211 4.02 -11.76 -1.13
N TRP A 212 3.36 -10.61 -1.23
CA TRP A 212 2.65 -10.03 -0.11
C TRP A 212 1.22 -10.56 -0.06
N PHE A 213 0.66 -10.61 1.14
CA PHE A 213 -0.73 -10.93 1.37
C PHE A 213 -1.40 -9.94 2.31
N ARG A 214 -2.71 -9.75 2.11
CA ARG A 214 -3.60 -9.03 3.03
C ARG A 214 -4.82 -9.89 3.27
N LEU A 215 -5.00 -10.31 4.52
CA LEU A 215 -6.17 -11.03 5.01
C LEU A 215 -7.06 -10.05 5.79
N SER A 216 -8.29 -9.85 5.31
CA SER A 216 -9.34 -9.12 6.01
C SER A 216 -10.42 -10.10 6.45
N ALA A 217 -10.72 -10.16 7.74
CA ALA A 217 -11.74 -11.05 8.30
C ALA A 217 -12.59 -10.32 9.34
N LYS A 218 -13.91 -10.35 9.17
CA LYS A 218 -14.87 -9.91 10.19
C LYS A 218 -15.07 -11.03 11.21
N ILE A 219 -14.91 -10.72 12.49
CA ILE A 219 -15.02 -11.65 13.60
C ILE A 219 -16.17 -11.21 14.50
N LYS A 220 -17.14 -12.10 14.72
CA LYS A 220 -18.18 -11.97 15.74
C LYS A 220 -17.59 -12.21 17.12
N TRP A 221 -18.05 -11.46 18.11
CA TRP A 221 -17.68 -11.61 19.49
C TRP A 221 -18.93 -11.70 20.37
N ALA A 222 -19.24 -12.93 20.82
CA ALA A 222 -20.47 -13.22 21.58
C ALA A 222 -20.53 -12.49 22.94
N GLY A 223 -19.36 -12.18 23.53
CA GLY A 223 -19.23 -11.44 24.77
C GLY A 223 -18.88 -9.97 24.60
N ALA A 224 -19.09 -9.40 23.41
CA ALA A 224 -18.76 -8.01 23.17
C ALA A 224 -19.56 -7.08 24.11
N PRO A 225 -18.92 -6.04 24.66
CA PRO A 225 -19.63 -5.06 25.47
C PRO A 225 -20.75 -4.44 24.62
N LEU A 226 -21.95 -4.37 25.18
CA LEU A 226 -23.07 -3.69 24.54
C LEU A 226 -22.62 -2.26 24.27
N ASN A 227 -22.52 -1.89 23.00
CA ASN A 227 -22.30 -0.51 22.61
C ASN A 227 -23.41 0.30 23.27
N GLN A 228 -23.08 1.14 24.26
CA GLN A 228 -23.96 2.17 24.75
C GLN A 228 -24.17 3.14 23.59
N THR A 229 -25.13 2.81 22.71
CA THR A 229 -25.65 3.75 21.73
C THR A 229 -26.06 4.98 22.51
N LYS A 230 -25.34 6.08 22.31
CA LYS A 230 -25.66 7.39 22.86
C LYS A 230 -27.07 7.79 22.41
N SER A 231 -28.09 7.38 23.16
CA SER A 231 -29.46 7.90 23.06
C SER A 231 -29.83 8.78 24.26
N ASP A 232 -28.93 8.98 25.24
CA ASP A 232 -29.19 9.83 26.41
C ASP A 232 -28.61 11.24 26.25
N GLN A 233 -28.97 11.90 25.15
CA GLN A 233 -29.01 13.36 25.10
C GLN A 233 -30.40 13.84 24.68
N SER A 234 -31.46 13.33 25.32
CA SER A 234 -32.67 14.13 25.48
C SER A 234 -32.41 15.16 26.59
N ALA A 235 -31.91 16.32 26.19
CA ALA A 235 -31.85 17.50 27.02
C ALA A 235 -33.23 17.77 27.63
N THR A 236 -33.37 17.59 28.94
CA THR A 236 -34.47 18.19 29.69
C THR A 236 -34.33 19.71 29.63
N PRO A 237 -35.31 20.46 29.11
CA PRO A 237 -35.28 21.91 29.23
C PRO A 237 -35.53 22.29 30.70
N VAL A 238 -34.51 22.86 31.35
CA VAL A 238 -34.65 23.52 32.64
C VAL A 238 -35.63 24.68 32.46
N LYS A 239 -36.87 24.51 32.94
CA LYS A 239 -37.82 25.61 33.11
C LYS A 239 -37.29 26.55 34.19
N THR A 240 -36.69 27.67 33.78
CA THR A 240 -36.41 28.79 34.67
C THR A 240 -37.73 29.45 35.07
N SER A 241 -38.18 29.20 36.30
CA SER A 241 -39.30 29.91 36.90
C SER A 241 -38.88 31.36 37.19
N LYS A 242 -39.38 32.31 36.41
CA LYS A 242 -39.39 33.74 36.75
C LYS A 242 -40.20 33.94 38.04
N LYS A 243 -39.51 34.09 39.18
CA LYS A 243 -40.15 34.48 40.43
C LYS A 243 -40.44 35.99 40.37
N SER A 244 -41.72 36.29 40.15
CA SER A 244 -42.33 37.61 40.27
C SER A 244 -42.04 38.22 41.64
N LYS A 245 -41.40 39.40 41.63
CA LYS A 245 -41.12 40.23 42.80
C LYS A 245 -42.35 41.14 42.99
N ARG A 246 -43.25 40.77 43.91
CA ARG A 246 -44.40 41.61 44.29
C ARG A 246 -44.07 42.36 45.58
N SER A 247 -44.31 43.66 45.52
CA SER A 247 -44.19 44.69 46.55
C SER A 247 -45.32 44.67 47.57
N SER A 248 -45.00 44.96 48.84
CA SER A 248 -45.82 45.74 49.81
C SER A 248 -45.05 45.73 51.16
N ALA A 249 -44.38 46.80 51.59
CA ALA A 249 -44.90 48.03 52.19
C ALA A 249 -45.58 47.81 53.57
N SER A 250 -44.85 48.27 54.61
CA SER A 250 -45.29 48.96 55.84
C SER A 250 -46.35 48.32 56.76
N ARG A 251 -46.01 48.11 58.04
CA ARG A 251 -46.66 48.81 59.18
C ARG A 251 -45.92 48.63 60.51
N SER A 252 -45.99 49.71 61.28
CA SER A 252 -45.48 50.04 62.61
C SER A 252 -46.27 49.44 63.78
N LYS A 253 -45.59 49.30 64.94
CA LYS A 253 -45.96 49.63 66.35
C LYS A 253 -45.19 48.70 67.32
N GLU A 254 -44.30 49.22 68.17
CA GLU A 254 -44.55 49.75 69.53
C GLU A 254 -45.17 48.72 70.50
N ASN A 255 -44.32 48.17 71.37
CA ASN A 255 -44.34 48.37 72.82
C ASN A 255 -43.00 47.94 73.43
#